data_AF-A0AA96YVM1-F1
#
_entry.id   AF-A0AA96YVM1-F1
#
_cell.length_a   1.000
_cell.length_b   1.000
_cell.length_c   1.000
_cell.angle_alpha   90.00
_cell.angle_beta   90.00
_cell.angle_gamma   90.00
#
_symmetry.space_group_name_H-M   'P 1'
#
loop_
_entity.id
_entity.type
_entity.pdbx_description
1 polymer ?
#
loop_
_entity_poly.entity_id
_entity_poly.type
_entity_poly.pdbx_seq_one_letter_code
_entity_poly.pdbx_strand_id
1 'polypeptide(L)'
;MNKSNIQRLFAISCLSYSFTGALIIVTGMVMGDIAQYFGVPITSMSNTFTFLNTGILVAIFLNVWLMEVFAIKKQLIFGSILILLSITGLFFGKSLIIFSICMFILGTVSGITMSIGTFLITQLYEGRQRGARLLFTDSFFSMAGTIFPVIAAAILTRHLGWYWVYGCIALIYLGIMSLTLLSDFPAIGKKVNAEESSKNGSNVSVKVTSEKWGLNVVLLSAAAVCYILGQLAFIQWIPEYTTKDLGMDISEAGVLVSYFWTSYMIGMWVFSFVIKFFDLQRVLVFLAALATIAMYIFIHSEQVNLLQYIIFGLGFVSSAIYPTIITLGSQQTSVSSPKLVNFILTCGTVGTMLTFVVTGPVVEHFGVQAALITANILYFTVFACCFLLGFFTKHRVLNLSQSH
;
A
#
# COMPACT_ATOMS: atom_id res chain seq x y z
N MET A 1 -18.84 -24.24 0.63
CA MET A 1 -19.39 -23.01 1.26
C MET A 1 -20.54 -22.48 0.44
N ASN A 2 -21.57 -21.90 1.07
CA ASN A 2 -22.68 -21.25 0.36
C ASN A 2 -22.20 -19.98 -0.37
N LYS A 3 -22.76 -19.67 -1.54
CA LYS A 3 -22.46 -18.49 -2.38
C LYS A 3 -22.56 -17.18 -1.59
N SER A 4 -23.56 -17.05 -0.70
CA SER A 4 -23.71 -15.86 0.15
C SER A 4 -22.52 -15.69 1.12
N ASN A 5 -22.00 -16.78 1.69
CA ASN A 5 -20.83 -16.71 2.57
C ASN A 5 -19.55 -16.31 1.81
N ILE A 6 -19.36 -16.82 0.59
CA ILE A 6 -18.23 -16.43 -0.28
C ILE A 6 -18.28 -14.93 -0.58
N GLN A 7 -19.47 -14.38 -0.86
CA GLN A 7 -19.64 -12.95 -1.09
C GLN A 7 -19.33 -12.12 0.16
N ARG A 8 -19.74 -12.57 1.35
CA ARG A 8 -19.41 -11.90 2.62
C ARG A 8 -17.90 -11.89 2.88
N LEU A 9 -17.21 -13.03 2.71
CA LEU A 9 -15.75 -13.08 2.87
C LEU A 9 -15.02 -12.23 1.84
N PHE A 10 -15.50 -12.18 0.60
CA PHE A 10 -14.97 -11.27 -0.42
C PHE A 10 -15.16 -9.80 -0.03
N ALA A 11 -16.33 -9.44 0.50
CA ALA A 11 -16.60 -8.09 1.01
C ALA A 11 -15.70 -7.75 2.20
N ILE A 12 -15.46 -8.69 3.13
CA ILE A 12 -14.49 -8.53 4.22
C ILE A 12 -13.11 -8.20 3.64
N SER A 13 -12.63 -8.95 2.64
CA SER A 13 -11.34 -8.65 1.99
C SER A 13 -11.29 -7.24 1.39
N CYS A 14 -12.34 -6.80 0.72
CA CYS A 14 -12.41 -5.46 0.12
C CYS A 14 -12.40 -4.37 1.20
N LEU A 15 -13.18 -4.54 2.27
CA LEU A 15 -13.21 -3.61 3.40
C LEU A 15 -11.88 -3.61 4.18
N SER A 16 -11.19 -4.74 4.27
CA SER A 16 -9.86 -4.82 4.88
C SER A 16 -8.86 -3.89 4.20
N TYR A 17 -8.80 -3.92 2.86
CA TYR A 17 -7.93 -3.05 2.09
C TYR A 17 -8.37 -1.58 2.17
N SER A 18 -9.68 -1.34 2.16
CA SER A 18 -10.23 0.00 2.37
C SER A 18 -9.85 0.59 3.74
N PHE A 19 -9.93 -0.21 4.79
CA PHE A 19 -9.56 0.19 6.15
C PHE A 19 -8.07 0.57 6.24
N THR A 20 -7.20 -0.27 5.68
CA THR A 20 -5.75 0.01 5.67
C THR A 20 -5.41 1.23 4.83
N GLY A 21 -6.01 1.36 3.65
CA GLY A 21 -5.85 2.53 2.79
C GLY A 21 -6.28 3.82 3.48
N ALA A 22 -7.43 3.81 4.15
CA ALA A 22 -7.94 4.98 4.85
C ALA A 22 -6.97 5.46 5.95
N LEU A 23 -6.45 4.54 6.78
CA LEU A 23 -5.52 4.88 7.86
C LEU A 23 -4.20 5.46 7.34
N ILE A 24 -3.61 4.82 6.31
CA ILE A 24 -2.34 5.29 5.75
C ILE A 24 -2.54 6.63 5.07
N ILE A 25 -3.51 6.76 4.16
CA ILE A 25 -3.61 7.90 3.26
C ILE A 25 -4.05 9.17 3.99
N VAL A 26 -4.91 9.05 5.00
CA VAL A 26 -5.41 10.23 5.72
C VAL A 26 -4.35 10.89 6.59
N THR A 27 -3.24 10.19 6.88
CA THR A 27 -2.18 10.67 7.76
C THR A 27 -1.67 12.05 7.36
N GLY A 28 -1.39 12.28 6.08
CA GLY A 28 -0.91 13.56 5.57
C GLY A 28 -1.93 14.69 5.69
N MET A 29 -3.23 14.37 5.61
CA MET A 29 -4.30 15.35 5.74
C MET A 29 -4.48 15.85 7.18
N VAL A 30 -4.22 15.01 8.17
CA VAL A 30 -4.44 15.34 9.59
C VAL A 30 -3.16 15.75 10.32
N MET A 31 -1.99 15.58 9.69
CA MET A 31 -0.70 15.75 10.35
C MET A 31 -0.51 17.15 10.93
N GLY A 32 -0.80 18.18 10.15
CA GLY A 32 -0.68 19.59 10.56
C GLY A 32 -1.59 19.93 11.74
N ASP A 33 -2.87 19.60 11.66
CA ASP A 33 -3.85 19.83 12.73
C ASP A 33 -3.50 19.11 14.03
N ILE A 34 -3.00 17.88 13.95
CA ILE A 34 -2.59 17.11 15.13
C ILE A 34 -1.33 17.71 15.75
N ALA A 35 -0.35 18.10 14.93
CA ALA A 35 0.85 18.79 15.39
C ALA A 35 0.48 20.09 16.13
N GLN A 36 -0.45 20.88 15.58
CA GLN A 36 -0.98 22.09 16.21
C GLN A 36 -1.71 21.77 17.53
N TYR A 37 -2.55 20.74 17.56
CA TYR A 37 -3.30 20.34 18.77
C TYR A 37 -2.38 19.98 19.94
N PHE A 38 -1.28 19.26 19.68
CA PHE A 38 -0.30 18.89 20.70
C PHE A 38 0.78 19.95 20.94
N GLY A 39 0.80 21.04 20.16
CA GLY A 39 1.80 22.10 20.27
C GLY A 39 3.22 21.63 19.94
N VAL A 40 3.37 20.66 19.03
CA VAL A 40 4.67 20.10 18.63
C VAL A 40 4.99 20.39 17.17
N PRO A 41 6.27 20.39 16.78
CA PRO A 41 6.66 20.50 15.38
C PRO A 41 6.06 19.37 14.54
N ILE A 42 5.74 19.66 13.28
CA ILE A 42 5.18 18.67 12.35
C ILE A 42 6.11 17.47 12.14
N THR A 43 7.42 17.68 12.27
CA THR A 43 8.45 16.65 12.16
C THR A 43 8.37 15.65 13.32
N SER A 44 8.14 16.14 14.53
CA SER A 44 7.85 15.28 15.71
C SER A 44 6.56 14.49 15.51
N MET A 45 5.55 15.10 14.89
CA MET A 45 4.29 14.43 14.57
C MET A 45 4.48 13.34 13.51
N SER A 46 5.31 13.59 12.49
CA SER A 46 5.65 12.60 11.46
C SER A 46 6.32 11.36 12.06
N ASN A 47 7.22 11.54 13.05
CA ASN A 47 7.83 10.44 13.79
C ASN A 47 6.79 9.60 14.53
N THR A 48 5.75 10.24 15.07
CA THR A 48 4.67 9.50 15.72
C THR A 48 3.84 8.68 14.73
N PHE A 49 3.64 9.17 13.50
CA PHE A 49 2.97 8.38 12.46
C PHE A 49 3.79 7.18 11.97
N THR A 50 5.11 7.16 12.20
CA THR A 50 5.92 5.94 12.01
C THR A 50 5.42 4.77 12.86
N PHE A 51 4.81 5.01 14.04
CA PHE A 51 4.22 3.92 14.85
C PHE A 51 3.07 3.21 14.12
N LEU A 52 2.25 3.95 13.35
CA LEU A 52 1.20 3.36 12.53
C LEU A 52 1.80 2.40 11.49
N ASN A 53 2.77 2.87 10.71
CA ASN A 53 3.40 2.06 9.66
C ASN A 53 4.21 0.88 10.23
N THR A 54 4.84 1.09 11.38
CA THR A 54 5.56 0.04 12.12
C THR A 54 4.59 -1.04 12.62
N GLY A 55 3.45 -0.64 13.17
CA GLY A 55 2.39 -1.57 13.58
C GLY A 55 1.91 -2.43 12.41
N ILE A 56 1.69 -1.82 11.24
CA ILE A 56 1.29 -2.54 10.01
C ILE A 56 2.36 -3.57 9.60
N LEU A 57 3.63 -3.15 9.55
CA LEU A 57 4.74 -4.02 9.17
C LEU A 57 4.87 -5.22 10.12
N VAL A 58 4.89 -4.96 11.43
CA VAL A 58 4.97 -5.98 12.49
C VAL A 58 3.80 -6.95 12.37
N ALA A 59 2.59 -6.43 12.20
CA ALA A 59 1.39 -7.24 12.04
C ALA A 59 1.42 -8.16 10.82
N ILE A 60 1.90 -7.70 9.67
CA ILE A 60 1.96 -8.53 8.45
C ILE A 60 2.85 -9.75 8.67
N PHE A 61 3.98 -9.60 9.37
CA PHE A 61 4.86 -10.73 9.71
C PHE A 61 4.26 -11.63 10.79
N LEU A 62 3.73 -11.05 11.87
CA LEU A 62 3.17 -11.83 12.97
C LEU A 62 1.91 -12.58 12.57
N ASN A 63 1.12 -12.06 11.61
CA ASN A 63 -0.16 -12.66 11.24
C ASN A 63 0.00 -14.06 10.64
N VAL A 64 1.11 -14.35 9.97
CA VAL A 64 1.41 -15.68 9.44
C VAL A 64 1.36 -16.73 10.55
N TRP A 65 2.02 -16.45 11.67
CA TRP A 65 2.01 -17.29 12.86
C TRP A 65 0.65 -17.22 13.59
N LEU A 66 0.07 -16.03 13.69
CA LEU A 66 -1.19 -15.81 14.40
C LEU A 66 -2.34 -16.64 13.80
N MET A 67 -2.37 -16.79 12.47
CA MET A 67 -3.33 -17.60 11.73
C MET A 67 -3.22 -19.11 12.04
N GLU A 68 -2.05 -19.60 12.45
CA GLU A 68 -1.87 -21.01 12.86
C GLU A 68 -2.42 -21.26 14.28
N VAL A 69 -2.36 -20.25 15.15
CA VAL A 69 -2.74 -20.37 16.57
C VAL A 69 -4.20 -19.97 16.82
N PHE A 70 -4.65 -18.88 16.20
CA PHE A 70 -5.99 -18.31 16.41
C PHE A 70 -6.81 -18.32 15.14
N ALA A 71 -8.08 -18.73 15.25
CA ALA A 71 -9.03 -18.67 14.15
C ALA A 71 -9.24 -17.22 13.65
N ILE A 72 -9.33 -17.04 12.33
CA ILE A 72 -9.50 -15.74 11.65
C ILE A 72 -10.65 -14.94 12.27
N LYS A 73 -11.80 -15.59 12.53
CA LYS A 73 -12.97 -14.96 13.14
C LYS A 73 -12.65 -14.31 14.49
N LYS A 74 -11.85 -14.97 15.34
CA LYS A 74 -11.44 -14.45 16.65
C LYS A 74 -10.49 -13.26 16.50
N GLN A 75 -9.57 -13.30 15.53
CA GLN A 75 -8.64 -12.20 15.28
C GLN A 75 -9.38 -10.92 14.86
N LEU A 76 -10.33 -11.02 13.92
CA LEU A 76 -11.13 -9.86 13.47
C LEU A 76 -12.02 -9.29 14.58
N ILE A 77 -12.64 -10.15 15.41
CA ILE A 77 -13.43 -9.72 16.57
C ILE A 77 -12.53 -9.02 17.60
N PHE A 78 -11.38 -9.61 17.95
CA PHE A 78 -10.44 -8.99 18.88
C PHE A 78 -9.92 -7.64 18.34
N GLY A 79 -9.67 -7.56 17.03
CA GLY A 79 -9.33 -6.31 16.37
C GLY A 79 -10.39 -5.23 16.58
N SER A 80 -11.69 -5.57 16.60
CA SER A 80 -12.75 -4.57 16.86
C SER A 80 -12.66 -3.94 18.25
N ILE A 81 -12.28 -4.73 19.26
CA ILE A 81 -12.05 -4.27 20.63
C ILE A 81 -10.86 -3.30 20.66
N LEU A 82 -9.77 -3.66 19.96
CA LEU A 82 -8.59 -2.81 19.84
C LEU A 82 -8.86 -1.50 19.08
N ILE A 83 -9.69 -1.53 18.03
CA ILE A 83 -10.14 -0.32 17.35
C ILE A 83 -10.96 0.55 18.30
N LEU A 84 -11.94 0.00 19.01
CA LEU A 84 -12.75 0.76 19.96
C LEU A 84 -11.89 1.40 21.04
N LEU A 85 -10.91 0.66 21.58
CA LEU A 85 -9.95 1.17 22.56
C LEU A 85 -9.11 2.31 21.97
N SER A 86 -8.61 2.15 20.75
CA SER A 86 -7.79 3.16 20.07
C SER A 86 -8.58 4.44 19.79
N ILE A 87 -9.80 4.31 19.25
CA ILE A 87 -10.67 5.47 19.00
C ILE A 87 -11.01 6.19 20.31
N THR A 88 -11.38 5.44 21.36
CA THR A 88 -11.61 6.02 22.69
C THR A 88 -10.36 6.76 23.19
N GLY A 89 -9.19 6.15 23.03
CA GLY A 89 -7.90 6.77 23.35
C GLY A 89 -7.61 8.05 22.55
N LEU A 90 -8.00 8.12 21.28
CA LEU A 90 -7.83 9.32 20.46
C LEU A 90 -8.81 10.46 20.85
N PHE A 91 -10.02 10.13 21.29
CA PHE A 91 -11.02 11.13 21.71
C PHE A 91 -10.71 11.71 23.09
N PHE A 92 -10.24 10.90 24.04
CA PHE A 92 -10.03 11.31 25.43
C PHE A 92 -8.56 11.51 25.80
N GLY A 93 -7.64 10.90 25.07
CA GLY A 93 -6.21 10.99 25.32
C GLY A 93 -5.64 12.34 24.90
N LYS A 94 -5.13 13.10 25.86
CA LYS A 94 -4.51 14.42 25.64
C LYS A 94 -2.98 14.38 25.62
N SER A 95 -2.39 13.19 25.51
CA SER A 95 -0.93 12.99 25.52
C SER A 95 -0.46 12.32 24.23
N LEU A 96 0.69 12.77 23.73
CA LEU A 96 1.37 12.18 22.56
C LEU A 96 1.70 10.69 22.77
N ILE A 97 1.95 10.27 24.00
CA ILE A 97 2.21 8.85 24.32
C ILE A 97 0.95 8.02 24.03
N ILE A 98 -0.21 8.48 24.50
CA ILE A 98 -1.49 7.80 24.26
C ILE A 98 -1.79 7.77 22.76
N PHE A 99 -1.58 8.89 22.07
CA PHE A 99 -1.75 8.96 20.61
C PHE A 99 -0.84 7.95 19.89
N SER A 100 0.45 7.88 20.25
CA SER A 100 1.42 6.96 19.65
C SER A 100 1.02 5.50 19.84
N ILE A 101 0.56 5.14 21.05
CA ILE A 101 0.04 3.80 21.36
C ILE A 101 -1.20 3.51 20.50
N CYS A 102 -2.13 4.45 20.39
CA CYS A 102 -3.33 4.30 19.56
C CYS A 102 -2.95 4.09 18.08
N MET A 103 -2.01 4.87 17.54
CA MET A 103 -1.53 4.70 16.17
C MET A 103 -0.87 3.35 15.94
N PHE A 104 -0.05 2.87 16.88
CA PHE A 104 0.54 1.55 16.80
C PHE A 104 -0.53 0.43 16.80
N ILE A 105 -1.55 0.55 17.65
CA ILE A 105 -2.65 -0.42 17.72
C ILE A 105 -3.47 -0.40 16.42
N LEU A 106 -3.85 0.78 15.93
CA LEU A 106 -4.55 0.94 14.64
C LEU A 106 -3.76 0.31 13.50
N GLY A 107 -2.44 0.54 13.48
CA GLY A 107 -1.54 -0.04 12.48
C GLY A 107 -1.47 -1.56 12.59
N THR A 108 -1.38 -2.09 13.80
CA THR A 108 -1.34 -3.53 14.05
C THR A 108 -2.63 -4.21 13.57
N VAL A 109 -3.79 -3.66 13.94
CA VAL A 109 -5.09 -4.19 13.50
C VAL A 109 -5.22 -4.10 11.98
N SER A 110 -4.78 -3.00 11.39
CA SER A 110 -4.76 -2.79 9.94
C SER A 110 -3.94 -3.84 9.21
N GLY A 111 -2.70 -4.09 9.64
CA GLY A 111 -1.83 -5.10 9.03
C GLY A 111 -2.37 -6.52 9.13
N ILE A 112 -2.93 -6.90 10.28
CA ILE A 112 -3.59 -8.22 10.46
C ILE A 112 -4.79 -8.32 9.50
N THR A 113 -5.63 -7.29 9.48
CA THR A 113 -6.89 -7.29 8.72
C THR A 113 -6.64 -7.34 7.22
N MET A 114 -5.63 -6.60 6.71
CA MET A 114 -5.19 -6.66 5.32
C MET A 114 -4.65 -8.05 4.96
N SER A 115 -3.78 -8.61 5.81
CA SER A 115 -3.20 -9.95 5.60
C SER A 115 -4.27 -11.05 5.56
N ILE A 116 -5.26 -10.98 6.46
CA ILE A 116 -6.47 -11.83 6.41
C ILE A 116 -7.23 -11.63 5.11
N GLY A 117 -7.44 -10.37 4.69
CA GLY A 117 -8.14 -10.03 3.46
C GLY A 117 -7.49 -10.69 2.23
N THR A 118 -6.16 -10.59 2.11
CA THR A 118 -5.37 -11.26 1.07
C THR A 118 -5.52 -12.78 1.16
N PHE A 119 -5.37 -13.35 2.37
CA PHE A 119 -5.51 -14.79 2.60
C PHE A 119 -6.86 -15.32 2.11
N LEU A 120 -7.96 -14.67 2.49
CA LEU A 120 -9.30 -15.05 2.07
C LEU A 120 -9.44 -15.08 0.55
N ILE A 121 -8.96 -14.07 -0.18
CA ILE A 121 -9.02 -14.08 -1.65
C ILE A 121 -8.24 -15.27 -2.22
N THR A 122 -7.05 -15.55 -1.68
CA THR A 122 -6.21 -16.65 -2.17
C THR A 122 -6.77 -18.04 -1.89
N GLN A 123 -7.63 -18.18 -0.88
CA GLN A 123 -8.33 -19.43 -0.56
C GLN A 123 -9.65 -19.58 -1.35
N LEU A 124 -10.33 -18.48 -1.66
CA LEU A 124 -11.65 -18.52 -2.31
C LEU A 124 -11.59 -18.62 -3.83
N TYR A 125 -10.47 -18.20 -4.44
CA TYR A 125 -10.34 -18.10 -5.90
C TYR A 125 -9.02 -18.70 -6.38
N GLU A 126 -9.08 -19.38 -7.51
CA GLU A 126 -7.93 -20.02 -8.15
C GLU A 126 -7.65 -19.45 -9.55
N GLY A 127 -6.45 -19.73 -10.07
CA GLY A 127 -6.02 -19.37 -11.42
C GLY A 127 -6.16 -17.87 -11.74
N ARG A 128 -6.67 -17.57 -12.94
CA ARG A 128 -6.83 -16.19 -13.45
C ARG A 128 -7.81 -15.35 -12.62
N GLN A 129 -8.80 -15.98 -11.98
CA GLN A 129 -9.77 -15.27 -11.16
C GLN A 129 -9.13 -14.71 -9.88
N ARG A 130 -8.19 -15.44 -9.28
CA ARG A 130 -7.45 -14.98 -8.08
C ARG A 130 -6.76 -13.64 -8.31
N GLY A 131 -6.01 -13.53 -9.41
CA GLY A 131 -5.29 -12.28 -9.75
C GLY A 131 -6.25 -11.10 -9.96
N ALA A 132 -7.34 -11.31 -10.70
CA ALA A 132 -8.34 -10.26 -10.93
C ALA A 132 -9.04 -9.83 -9.63
N ARG A 133 -9.34 -10.79 -8.73
CA ARG A 133 -9.97 -10.50 -7.43
C ARG A 133 -9.03 -9.77 -6.49
N LEU A 134 -7.75 -10.15 -6.44
CA LEU A 134 -6.72 -9.44 -5.68
C LEU A 134 -6.58 -7.99 -6.16
N LEU A 135 -6.49 -7.78 -7.48
CA LEU A 135 -6.43 -6.43 -8.05
C LEU A 135 -7.66 -5.59 -7.69
N PHE A 136 -8.85 -6.17 -7.78
CA PHE A 136 -10.09 -5.50 -7.42
C PHE A 136 -10.14 -5.16 -5.93
N THR A 137 -9.71 -6.07 -5.06
CA THR A 137 -9.59 -5.81 -3.62
C THR A 137 -8.56 -4.72 -3.34
N ASP A 138 -7.42 -4.72 -4.02
CA ASP A 138 -6.39 -3.68 -3.89
C ASP A 138 -6.91 -2.30 -4.36
N SER A 139 -7.84 -2.28 -5.31
CA SER A 139 -8.52 -1.04 -5.74
C SER A 139 -9.33 -0.40 -4.60
N PHE A 140 -9.78 -1.15 -3.59
CA PHE A 140 -10.47 -0.58 -2.43
C PHE A 140 -9.54 0.21 -1.51
N PHE A 141 -8.23 -0.09 -1.50
CA PHE A 141 -7.23 0.76 -0.84
C PHE A 141 -7.21 2.14 -1.49
N SER A 142 -7.17 2.18 -2.83
CA SER A 142 -7.20 3.43 -3.60
C SER A 142 -8.55 4.15 -3.50
N MET A 143 -9.65 3.41 -3.42
CA MET A 143 -10.98 3.98 -3.17
C MET A 143 -11.04 4.68 -1.81
N ALA A 144 -10.44 4.10 -0.77
CA ALA A 144 -10.32 4.80 0.51
C ALA A 144 -9.51 6.09 0.38
N GLY A 145 -8.43 6.06 -0.41
CA GLY A 145 -7.65 7.26 -0.76
C GLY A 145 -8.40 8.32 -1.56
N THR A 146 -9.45 7.93 -2.27
CA THR A 146 -10.33 8.86 -2.98
C THR A 146 -11.30 9.54 -2.01
N ILE A 147 -11.82 8.79 -1.04
CA ILE A 147 -12.95 9.23 -0.20
C ILE A 147 -12.45 9.93 1.08
N PHE A 148 -11.49 9.35 1.79
CA PHE A 148 -11.12 9.80 3.13
C PHE A 148 -10.39 11.13 3.19
N PRO A 149 -9.55 11.53 2.22
CA PRO A 149 -8.99 12.88 2.21
C PRO A 149 -10.06 13.96 2.11
N VAL A 150 -11.11 13.74 1.33
CA VAL A 150 -12.25 14.68 1.22
C VAL A 150 -13.05 14.70 2.51
N ILE A 151 -13.30 13.54 3.14
CA ILE A 151 -13.95 13.48 4.46
C ILE A 151 -13.11 14.21 5.52
N ALA A 152 -11.80 13.97 5.55
CA ALA A 152 -10.88 14.61 6.49
C ALA A 152 -10.89 16.12 6.28
N ALA A 153 -10.74 16.59 5.04
CA ALA A 153 -10.83 18.00 4.73
C ALA A 153 -12.16 18.62 5.17
N ALA A 154 -13.30 17.96 4.92
CA ALA A 154 -14.61 18.45 5.32
C ALA A 154 -14.78 18.56 6.84
N ILE A 155 -14.17 17.64 7.61
CA ILE A 155 -14.16 17.67 9.08
C ILE A 155 -13.27 18.82 9.57
N LEU A 156 -12.05 18.92 9.05
CA LEU A 156 -11.04 19.89 9.49
C LEU A 156 -11.41 21.34 9.11
N THR A 157 -11.99 21.56 7.92
CA THR A 157 -12.48 22.88 7.48
C THR A 157 -13.60 23.40 8.39
N ARG A 158 -14.40 22.50 8.98
CA ARG A 158 -15.46 22.87 9.93
C ARG A 158 -14.96 23.04 11.35
N HIS A 159 -13.64 23.02 11.56
CA HIS A 159 -12.99 23.06 12.87
C HIS A 159 -13.47 21.98 13.84
N LEU A 160 -13.94 20.85 13.30
CA LEU A 160 -14.23 19.67 14.10
C LEU A 160 -12.92 18.97 14.47
N GLY A 161 -12.88 18.31 15.62
CA GLY A 161 -11.68 17.63 16.07
C GLY A 161 -11.21 16.55 15.09
N TRP A 162 -9.89 16.51 14.82
CA TRP A 162 -9.23 15.56 13.92
C TRP A 162 -9.54 14.09 14.24
N TYR A 163 -9.84 13.77 15.51
CA TYR A 163 -10.18 12.42 15.96
C TYR A 163 -11.46 11.85 15.30
N TRP A 164 -12.36 12.71 14.81
CA TRP A 164 -13.55 12.28 14.05
C TRP A 164 -13.19 11.61 12.73
N VAL A 165 -12.05 11.96 12.13
CA VAL A 165 -11.54 11.30 10.91
C VAL A 165 -11.32 9.81 11.18
N TYR A 166 -10.64 9.48 12.29
CA TYR A 166 -10.45 8.09 12.71
C TYR A 166 -11.76 7.42 13.15
N GLY A 167 -12.70 8.18 13.72
CA GLY A 167 -14.06 7.72 13.98
C GLY A 167 -14.80 7.28 12.72
N CYS A 168 -14.71 8.05 11.62
CA CYS A 168 -15.27 7.67 10.32
C CYS A 168 -14.59 6.42 9.75
N ILE A 169 -13.26 6.30 9.89
CA ILE A 169 -12.52 5.10 9.45
C ILE A 169 -12.97 3.86 10.23
N ALA A 170 -13.23 4.00 11.54
CA ALA A 170 -13.71 2.91 12.37
C ALA A 170 -15.07 2.35 11.92
N LEU A 171 -15.89 3.12 11.19
CA LEU A 171 -17.14 2.62 10.60
C LEU A 171 -16.89 1.51 9.57
N ILE A 172 -15.77 1.55 8.83
CA ILE A 172 -15.37 0.44 7.94
C ILE A 172 -15.17 -0.82 8.78
N TYR A 173 -14.48 -0.70 9.91
CA TYR A 173 -14.21 -1.84 10.77
C TYR A 173 -15.48 -2.39 11.43
N LEU A 174 -16.47 -1.55 11.75
CA LEU A 174 -17.80 -2.01 12.16
C LEU A 174 -18.48 -2.84 11.06
N GLY A 175 -18.33 -2.44 9.79
CA GLY A 175 -18.77 -3.24 8.64
C GLY A 175 -18.07 -4.60 8.57
N ILE A 176 -16.74 -4.63 8.74
CA ILE A 176 -15.95 -5.87 8.82
C ILE A 176 -16.44 -6.75 9.97
N MET A 177 -16.65 -6.19 11.16
CA MET A 177 -17.12 -6.91 12.33
C MET A 177 -18.51 -7.52 12.11
N SER A 178 -19.45 -6.74 11.57
CA SER A 178 -20.81 -7.22 11.27
C SER A 178 -20.78 -8.40 10.29
N LEU A 179 -20.02 -8.28 9.18
CA LEU A 179 -19.85 -9.37 8.23
C LEU A 179 -19.14 -10.58 8.85
N THR A 180 -18.16 -10.35 9.72
CA THR A 180 -17.41 -11.41 10.42
C THR A 180 -18.31 -12.25 11.32
N LEU A 181 -19.23 -11.62 12.06
CA LEU A 181 -20.19 -12.32 12.92
C LEU A 181 -21.10 -13.23 12.10
N LEU A 182 -21.52 -12.77 10.92
CA LEU A 182 -22.41 -13.46 9.98
C LEU A 182 -21.70 -14.45 9.04
N SER A 183 -20.38 -14.60 9.13
CA SER A 183 -19.61 -15.44 8.21
C SER A 183 -18.99 -16.65 8.88
N ASP A 184 -18.87 -17.70 8.08
CA ASP A 184 -18.12 -18.91 8.41
C ASP A 184 -16.77 -18.88 7.68
N PHE A 185 -15.69 -18.92 8.44
CA PHE A 185 -14.35 -18.82 7.89
C PHE A 185 -13.81 -20.19 7.49
N PRO A 186 -13.00 -20.27 6.41
CA PRO A 186 -12.37 -21.52 6.02
C PRO A 186 -11.45 -22.02 7.15
N ALA A 187 -11.46 -23.32 7.40
CA ALA A 187 -10.56 -23.94 8.37
C ALA A 187 -9.11 -23.87 7.85
N ILE A 188 -8.23 -23.26 8.63
CA ILE A 188 -6.80 -23.23 8.36
C ILE A 188 -6.27 -24.63 8.69
N GLY A 189 -6.04 -25.47 7.68
CA GLY A 189 -5.52 -26.83 7.90
C GLY A 189 -5.90 -27.91 6.89
N LYS A 190 -6.90 -27.70 6.02
CA LYS A 190 -7.05 -28.58 4.84
C LYS A 190 -6.29 -27.97 3.68
N LYS A 191 -4.99 -28.29 3.61
CA LYS A 191 -4.35 -28.42 2.31
C LYS A 191 -5.26 -29.31 1.47
N VAL A 192 -5.93 -28.71 0.49
CA VAL A 192 -6.36 -29.44 -0.70
C VAL A 192 -5.11 -30.18 -1.17
N ASN A 193 -5.21 -31.51 -1.19
CA ASN A 193 -4.22 -32.50 -1.52
C ASN A 193 -3.05 -31.99 -2.40
N ALA A 194 -2.01 -31.43 -1.76
CA ALA A 194 -0.68 -31.39 -2.36
C ALA A 194 -0.01 -32.79 -2.37
N GLU A 195 -0.72 -33.82 -1.89
CA GLU A 195 -0.30 -35.22 -1.87
C GLU A 195 -0.92 -36.07 -2.99
N GLU A 196 -1.92 -35.58 -3.73
CA GLU A 196 -2.50 -36.34 -4.87
C GLU A 196 -1.78 -36.13 -6.21
N SER A 197 -0.86 -35.15 -6.30
CA SER A 197 0.10 -35.08 -7.41
C SER A 197 1.36 -35.94 -7.20
N SER A 198 1.42 -36.72 -6.12
CA SER A 198 2.58 -37.58 -5.78
C SER A 198 2.29 -39.08 -5.86
N LYS A 199 1.19 -39.50 -6.51
CA LYS A 199 0.86 -40.95 -6.62
C LYS A 199 0.93 -41.57 -8.00
N ASN A 200 1.27 -40.84 -9.07
CA ASN A 200 1.60 -41.47 -10.35
C ASN A 200 2.64 -40.64 -11.13
N GLY A 201 3.86 -41.15 -11.21
CA GLY A 201 4.87 -40.69 -12.18
C GLY A 201 6.16 -40.15 -11.57
N SER A 202 7.13 -41.04 -11.36
CA SER A 202 8.58 -40.79 -11.24
C SER A 202 9.04 -39.70 -10.26
N ASN A 203 9.78 -40.12 -9.23
CA ASN A 203 10.64 -39.27 -8.40
C ASN A 203 11.66 -38.51 -9.26
N VAL A 204 11.26 -37.35 -9.78
CA VAL A 204 12.20 -36.26 -10.05
C VAL A 204 11.99 -35.28 -8.93
N SER A 205 12.73 -35.47 -7.85
CA SER A 205 12.96 -34.42 -6.87
C SER A 205 13.63 -33.27 -7.62
N VAL A 206 12.84 -32.29 -8.05
CA VAL A 206 13.38 -31.01 -8.49
C VAL A 206 14.05 -30.41 -7.26
N LYS A 207 15.34 -30.69 -7.14
CA LYS A 207 16.26 -30.02 -6.23
C LYS A 207 16.10 -28.54 -6.55
N VAL A 208 15.32 -27.82 -5.74
CA VAL A 208 15.28 -26.35 -5.80
C VAL A 208 16.67 -25.92 -5.34
N THR A 209 17.60 -25.90 -6.28
CA THR A 209 18.91 -25.31 -6.09
C THR A 209 18.66 -23.89 -5.64
N SER A 210 19.30 -23.51 -4.54
CA SER A 210 19.40 -22.14 -4.09
C SER A 210 20.09 -21.33 -5.21
N GLU A 211 19.32 -20.85 -6.19
CA GLU A 211 19.81 -19.89 -7.16
C GLU A 211 20.29 -18.66 -6.38
N LYS A 212 21.58 -18.35 -6.49
CA LYS A 212 22.15 -17.12 -5.92
C LYS A 212 21.37 -15.95 -6.54
N TRP A 213 20.69 -15.17 -5.70
CA TRP A 213 19.95 -14.00 -6.15
C TRP A 213 20.92 -13.06 -6.86
N GLY A 214 20.70 -12.87 -8.16
CA GLY A 214 21.55 -12.03 -8.99
C GLY A 214 21.28 -10.55 -8.78
N LEU A 215 22.12 -9.70 -9.39
CA LEU A 215 22.01 -8.24 -9.37
C LEU A 215 20.60 -7.74 -9.73
N ASN A 216 19.88 -8.44 -10.63
CA ASN A 216 18.52 -8.08 -11.05
C ASN A 216 17.52 -8.10 -9.89
N VAL A 217 17.63 -9.06 -8.97
CA VAL A 217 16.74 -9.14 -7.79
C VAL A 217 16.99 -7.96 -6.88
N VAL A 218 18.26 -7.61 -6.65
CA VAL A 218 18.65 -6.47 -5.81
C VAL A 218 18.13 -5.16 -6.41
N LEU A 219 18.27 -4.98 -7.73
CA LEU A 219 17.75 -3.78 -8.42
C LEU A 219 16.23 -3.66 -8.33
N LEU A 220 15.48 -4.76 -8.50
CA LEU A 220 14.01 -4.74 -8.38
C LEU A 220 13.55 -4.51 -6.94
N SER A 221 14.24 -5.11 -5.96
CA SER A 221 13.97 -4.86 -4.55
C SER A 221 14.26 -3.41 -4.16
N ALA A 222 15.38 -2.84 -4.61
CA ALA A 222 15.69 -1.43 -4.40
C ALA A 222 14.65 -0.52 -5.05
N ALA A 223 14.24 -0.82 -6.29
CA ALA A 223 13.15 -0.11 -6.98
C ALA A 223 11.81 -0.23 -6.21
N ALA A 224 11.49 -1.39 -5.65
CA ALA A 224 10.28 -1.57 -4.84
C ALA A 224 10.28 -0.70 -3.57
N VAL A 225 11.39 -0.66 -2.82
CA VAL A 225 11.52 0.24 -1.65
C VAL A 225 11.38 1.69 -2.09
N CYS A 226 12.15 2.11 -3.09
CA CYS A 226 12.19 3.50 -3.54
C CYS A 226 10.83 3.97 -4.07
N TYR A 227 10.12 3.11 -4.80
CA TYR A 227 8.81 3.44 -5.34
C TYR A 227 7.79 3.67 -4.22
N ILE A 228 7.62 2.72 -3.29
CA ILE A 228 6.63 2.84 -2.21
C ILE A 228 6.99 4.00 -1.28
N LEU A 229 8.27 4.11 -0.91
CA LEU A 229 8.77 5.21 -0.10
C LEU A 229 8.50 6.55 -0.78
N GLY A 230 8.87 6.70 -2.06
CA GLY A 230 8.67 7.92 -2.82
C GLY A 230 7.18 8.26 -2.99
N GLN A 231 6.34 7.26 -3.24
CA GLN A 231 4.91 7.47 -3.47
C GLN A 231 4.24 8.02 -2.21
N LEU A 232 4.52 7.39 -1.07
CA LEU A 232 3.97 7.82 0.21
C LEU A 232 4.63 9.12 0.66
N ALA A 233 5.94 9.30 0.50
CA ALA A 233 6.60 10.57 0.78
C ALA A 233 5.93 11.73 0.04
N PHE A 234 5.69 11.57 -1.26
CA PHE A 234 5.02 12.60 -2.05
C PHE A 234 3.60 12.87 -1.52
N ILE A 235 2.77 11.83 -1.44
CA ILE A 235 1.34 11.97 -1.11
C ILE A 235 1.09 12.45 0.31
N GLN A 236 1.91 12.04 1.27
CA GLN A 236 1.74 12.41 2.68
C GLN A 236 2.11 13.88 2.95
N TRP A 237 2.99 14.46 2.13
CA TRP A 237 3.43 15.85 2.30
C TRP A 237 2.73 16.85 1.38
N ILE A 238 1.97 16.39 0.36
CA ILE A 238 1.16 17.26 -0.50
C ILE A 238 0.20 18.17 0.29
N PRO A 239 -0.57 17.68 1.28
CA PRO A 239 -1.50 18.55 2.00
C PRO A 239 -0.79 19.71 2.71
N GLU A 240 0.32 19.42 3.38
CA GLU A 240 1.10 20.47 4.05
C GLU A 240 1.75 21.42 3.03
N TYR A 241 2.34 20.89 1.94
CA TYR A 241 2.97 21.70 0.89
C TYR A 241 1.98 22.67 0.24
N THR A 242 0.82 22.16 -0.17
CA THR A 242 -0.19 22.96 -0.89
C THR A 242 -0.84 24.00 0.02
N THR A 243 -1.07 23.69 1.30
CA THR A 243 -1.69 24.62 2.24
C THR A 243 -0.72 25.67 2.78
N LYS A 244 0.54 25.30 3.06
CA LYS A 244 1.55 26.22 3.62
C LYS A 244 2.33 26.99 2.58
N ASP A 245 2.78 26.33 1.52
CA ASP A 245 3.69 26.94 0.54
C ASP A 245 2.92 27.55 -0.64
N LEU A 246 1.75 27.01 -1.00
CA LEU A 246 0.91 27.50 -2.11
C LEU A 246 -0.35 28.25 -1.65
N GLY A 247 -0.66 28.25 -0.35
CA GLY A 247 -1.81 28.96 0.22
C GLY A 247 -3.18 28.39 -0.16
N MET A 248 -3.24 27.14 -0.64
CA MET A 248 -4.49 26.45 -0.93
C MET A 248 -5.27 26.17 0.35
N ASP A 249 -6.60 26.08 0.25
CA ASP A 249 -7.39 25.63 1.39
C ASP A 249 -7.25 24.10 1.61
N ILE A 250 -7.64 23.63 2.79
CA ILE A 250 -7.53 22.20 3.14
C ILE A 250 -8.48 21.33 2.31
N SER A 251 -9.56 21.91 1.76
CA SER A 251 -10.52 21.23 0.88
C SER A 251 -9.90 20.94 -0.47
N GLU A 252 -9.25 21.92 -1.08
CA GLU A 252 -8.52 21.80 -2.33
C GLU A 252 -7.37 20.80 -2.19
N ALA A 253 -6.62 20.86 -1.08
CA ALA A 253 -5.57 19.88 -0.76
C ALA A 253 -6.13 18.44 -0.67
N GLY A 254 -7.27 18.27 0.01
CA GLY A 254 -7.96 16.98 0.10
C GLY A 254 -8.43 16.46 -1.26
N VAL A 255 -8.91 17.34 -2.12
CA VAL A 255 -9.31 17.01 -3.51
C VAL A 255 -8.11 16.61 -4.36
N LEU A 256 -6.94 17.26 -4.23
CA LEU A 256 -5.73 16.85 -4.95
C LEU A 256 -5.30 15.42 -4.59
N VAL A 257 -5.24 15.09 -3.29
CA VAL A 257 -4.94 13.72 -2.85
C VAL A 257 -5.99 12.73 -3.37
N SER A 258 -7.26 13.13 -3.39
CA SER A 258 -8.34 12.33 -3.96
C SER A 258 -8.17 12.08 -5.47
N TYR A 259 -7.76 13.08 -6.25
CA TYR A 259 -7.49 12.93 -7.68
C TYR A 259 -6.32 11.98 -7.97
N PHE A 260 -5.27 12.02 -7.16
CA PHE A 260 -4.19 11.04 -7.26
C PHE A 260 -4.72 9.61 -7.11
N TRP A 261 -5.46 9.33 -6.04
CA TRP A 261 -5.93 7.97 -5.78
C TRP A 261 -7.07 7.51 -6.71
N THR A 262 -7.91 8.44 -7.17
CA THR A 262 -8.95 8.17 -8.16
C THR A 262 -8.31 7.71 -9.47
N SER A 263 -7.37 8.50 -9.98
CA SER A 263 -6.65 8.18 -11.21
C SER A 263 -5.78 6.94 -11.06
N TYR A 264 -5.17 6.71 -9.89
CA TYR A 264 -4.45 5.49 -9.55
C TYR A 264 -5.35 4.26 -9.67
N MET A 265 -6.55 4.30 -9.07
CA MET A 265 -7.52 3.22 -9.15
C MET A 265 -7.93 2.92 -10.61
N ILE A 266 -8.23 3.95 -11.39
CA ILE A 266 -8.57 3.80 -12.82
C ILE A 266 -7.38 3.20 -13.59
N GLY A 267 -6.16 3.70 -13.32
CA GLY A 267 -4.92 3.20 -13.89
C GLY A 267 -4.70 1.72 -13.62
N MET A 268 -4.94 1.25 -12.38
CA MET A 268 -4.81 -0.17 -12.04
C MET A 268 -5.63 -1.06 -12.96
N TRP A 269 -6.88 -0.67 -13.26
CA TRP A 269 -7.76 -1.43 -14.15
C TRP A 269 -7.30 -1.35 -15.60
N VAL A 270 -6.97 -0.16 -16.08
CA VAL A 270 -6.49 0.04 -17.46
C VAL A 270 -5.19 -0.75 -17.71
N PHE A 271 -4.20 -0.60 -16.83
CA PHE A 271 -2.91 -1.26 -17.01
C PHE A 271 -2.96 -2.77 -16.80
N SER A 272 -3.91 -3.30 -16.03
CA SER A 272 -4.15 -4.76 -15.96
C SER A 272 -4.53 -5.39 -17.30
N PHE A 273 -5.03 -4.57 -18.23
CA PHE A 273 -5.28 -4.95 -19.62
C PHE A 273 -4.09 -4.60 -20.51
N VAL A 274 -3.60 -3.36 -20.45
CA VAL A 274 -2.52 -2.86 -21.32
C VAL A 274 -1.24 -3.68 -21.20
N ILE A 275 -0.84 -4.11 -20.02
CA ILE A 275 0.43 -4.84 -19.80
C ILE A 275 0.47 -6.19 -20.54
N LYS A 276 -0.67 -6.75 -20.96
CA LYS A 276 -0.69 -7.96 -21.82
C LYS A 276 -0.23 -7.68 -23.25
N PHE A 277 -0.32 -6.41 -23.64
CA PHE A 277 0.08 -5.73 -24.88
C PHE A 277 1.58 -5.73 -25.18
N PHE A 278 2.35 -5.52 -24.12
CA PHE A 278 3.65 -4.89 -24.20
C PHE A 278 4.64 -5.63 -23.31
N ASP A 279 5.91 -5.49 -23.64
CA ASP A 279 6.99 -5.99 -22.81
C ASP A 279 6.98 -5.28 -21.44
N LEU A 280 6.89 -6.06 -20.35
CA LEU A 280 6.77 -5.55 -18.99
C LEU A 280 7.92 -4.61 -18.63
N GLN A 281 9.14 -4.92 -19.07
CA GLN A 281 10.33 -4.11 -18.78
C GLN A 281 10.21 -2.73 -19.42
N ARG A 282 9.83 -2.67 -20.71
CA ARG A 282 9.64 -1.40 -21.42
C ARG A 282 8.52 -0.56 -20.82
N VAL A 283 7.40 -1.19 -20.47
CA VAL A 283 6.28 -0.49 -19.81
C VAL A 283 6.73 0.09 -18.47
N LEU A 284 7.43 -0.69 -17.64
CA LEU A 284 7.91 -0.23 -16.34
C LEU A 284 8.84 0.98 -16.45
N VAL A 285 9.83 0.92 -17.34
CA VAL A 285 10.77 2.04 -17.57
C VAL A 285 10.03 3.28 -18.06
N PHE A 286 9.11 3.13 -19.00
CA PHE A 286 8.31 4.24 -19.53
C PHE A 286 7.44 4.89 -18.46
N LEU A 287 6.72 4.09 -17.66
CA LEU A 287 5.86 4.60 -16.59
C LEU A 287 6.68 5.26 -15.49
N ALA A 288 7.82 4.68 -15.09
CA ALA A 288 8.70 5.27 -14.10
C ALA A 288 9.25 6.62 -14.58
N ALA A 289 9.70 6.73 -15.83
CA ALA A 289 10.16 7.98 -16.41
C ALA A 289 9.06 9.05 -16.44
N LEU A 290 7.87 8.68 -16.92
CA LEU A 290 6.72 9.59 -17.01
C LEU A 290 6.28 10.06 -15.63
N ALA A 291 6.28 9.18 -14.62
CA ALA A 291 5.97 9.53 -13.25
C ALA A 291 7.02 10.47 -12.64
N THR A 292 8.31 10.23 -12.87
CA THR A 292 9.38 11.14 -12.45
C THR A 292 9.20 12.54 -13.06
N ILE A 293 8.92 12.61 -14.37
CA ILE A 293 8.71 13.90 -15.06
C ILE A 293 7.46 14.60 -14.55
N ALA A 294 6.33 13.89 -14.42
CA ALA A 294 5.08 14.47 -13.92
C ALA A 294 5.25 14.99 -12.49
N MET A 295 5.93 14.25 -11.61
CA MET A 295 6.21 14.69 -10.24
C MET A 295 7.17 15.89 -10.22
N TYR A 296 8.17 15.93 -11.10
CA TYR A 296 9.06 17.09 -11.23
C TYR A 296 8.30 18.34 -11.64
N ILE A 297 7.42 18.23 -12.65
CA ILE A 297 6.56 19.33 -13.12
C ILE A 297 5.62 19.78 -11.98
N PHE A 298 5.04 18.85 -11.21
CA PHE A 298 4.19 19.20 -10.07
C PHE A 298 4.93 20.08 -9.05
N ILE A 299 6.15 19.71 -8.66
CA ILE A 299 6.94 20.39 -7.62
C ILE A 299 7.39 21.80 -8.04
N HIS A 300 7.55 22.04 -9.34
CA HIS A 300 8.03 23.32 -9.88
C HIS A 300 6.92 24.14 -10.54
N SER A 301 5.66 23.68 -10.49
CA SER A 301 4.53 24.39 -11.08
C SER A 301 3.97 25.42 -10.10
N GLU A 302 4.08 26.70 -10.46
CA GLU A 302 3.45 27.80 -9.71
C GLU A 302 1.95 27.95 -10.01
N GLN A 303 1.47 27.30 -11.08
CA GLN A 303 0.06 27.38 -11.49
C GLN A 303 -0.79 26.33 -10.77
N VAL A 304 -1.50 26.75 -9.72
CA VAL A 304 -2.38 25.89 -8.89
C VAL A 304 -3.41 25.12 -9.74
N ASN A 305 -4.02 25.77 -10.74
CA ASN A 305 -5.00 25.16 -11.63
C ASN A 305 -4.45 23.98 -12.45
N LEU A 306 -3.14 23.92 -12.67
CA LEU A 306 -2.50 22.84 -13.42
C LEU A 306 -2.19 21.61 -12.54
N LEU A 307 -2.03 21.82 -11.23
CA LEU A 307 -1.65 20.77 -10.28
C LEU A 307 -2.63 19.60 -10.27
N GLN A 308 -3.94 19.86 -10.40
CA GLN A 308 -4.96 18.81 -10.46
C GLN A 308 -4.79 17.88 -11.67
N TYR A 309 -4.40 18.41 -12.82
CA TYR A 309 -4.19 17.60 -14.02
C TYR A 309 -2.88 16.81 -13.93
N ILE A 310 -1.84 17.44 -13.40
CA ILE A 310 -0.53 16.79 -13.20
C ILE A 310 -0.66 15.66 -12.19
N ILE A 311 -1.29 15.89 -11.04
CA ILE A 311 -1.42 14.87 -9.99
C ILE A 311 -2.34 13.71 -10.41
N PHE A 312 -3.38 14.00 -11.21
CA PHE A 312 -4.22 12.97 -11.82
C PHE A 312 -3.42 12.14 -12.83
N GLY A 313 -2.64 12.78 -13.69
CA GLY A 313 -1.74 12.08 -14.62
C GLY A 313 -0.72 11.22 -13.87
N LEU A 314 -0.10 11.77 -12.82
CA LEU A 314 0.88 11.10 -11.97
C LEU A 314 0.29 9.88 -11.25
N GLY A 315 -0.91 9.99 -10.66
CA GLY A 315 -1.60 8.87 -10.02
C GLY A 315 -1.89 7.75 -11.02
N PHE A 316 -2.41 8.10 -12.20
CA PHE A 316 -2.68 7.13 -13.27
C PHE A 316 -1.42 6.37 -13.69
N VAL A 317 -0.31 7.04 -13.99
CA VAL A 317 0.91 6.37 -14.47
C VAL A 317 1.62 5.58 -13.37
N SER A 318 1.48 6.00 -12.11
CA SER A 318 2.10 5.33 -10.97
C SER A 318 1.43 3.98 -10.65
N SER A 319 0.15 3.83 -10.98
CA SER A 319 -0.69 2.69 -10.61
C SER A 319 -0.14 1.30 -10.94
N ALA A 320 0.65 1.21 -12.01
CA ALA A 320 1.17 -0.05 -12.53
C ALA A 320 2.64 -0.30 -12.20
N ILE A 321 3.36 0.67 -11.64
CA ILE A 321 4.81 0.56 -11.40
C ILE A 321 5.10 -0.60 -10.44
N TYR A 322 4.52 -0.57 -9.23
CA TYR A 322 4.77 -1.60 -8.22
C TYR A 322 4.28 -3.00 -8.61
N PRO A 323 3.04 -3.20 -9.13
CA PRO A 323 2.61 -4.51 -9.63
C PRO A 323 3.53 -5.06 -10.73
N THR A 324 4.05 -4.19 -11.60
CA THR A 324 4.97 -4.60 -12.67
C THR A 324 6.34 -4.99 -12.11
N ILE A 325 6.88 -4.28 -11.11
CA ILE A 325 8.11 -4.67 -10.40
C ILE A 325 7.97 -6.07 -9.79
N ILE A 326 6.85 -6.34 -9.11
CA ILE A 326 6.60 -7.67 -8.51
C ILE A 326 6.52 -8.75 -9.60
N THR A 327 5.79 -8.47 -10.68
CA THR A 327 5.61 -9.43 -11.77
C THR A 327 6.93 -9.74 -12.47
N LEU A 328 7.72 -8.72 -12.81
CA LEU A 328 9.06 -8.88 -13.38
C LEU A 328 10.01 -9.61 -12.44
N GLY A 329 9.93 -9.34 -11.13
CA GLY A 329 10.68 -10.04 -10.11
C GLY A 329 10.40 -11.54 -10.12
N SER A 330 9.13 -11.94 -10.19
CA SER A 330 8.74 -13.36 -10.26
C SER A 330 9.29 -14.09 -11.49
N GLN A 331 9.63 -13.36 -12.56
CA GLN A 331 10.15 -13.88 -13.82
C GLN A 331 11.69 -13.88 -13.92
N GLN A 332 12.42 -13.42 -12.88
CA GLN A 332 13.89 -13.41 -12.90
C GLN A 332 14.53 -14.77 -12.59
N THR A 333 13.79 -15.72 -12.03
CA THR A 333 14.26 -17.07 -11.72
C THR A 333 13.64 -18.08 -12.68
N SER A 334 14.39 -19.16 -12.97
CA SER A 334 13.97 -20.21 -13.91
C SER A 334 12.65 -20.90 -13.52
N VAL A 335 12.36 -20.92 -12.21
CA VAL A 335 11.07 -21.28 -11.63
C VAL A 335 10.62 -20.10 -10.77
N SER A 336 9.37 -19.63 -10.94
CA SER A 336 8.80 -18.55 -10.11
C SER A 336 8.92 -18.93 -8.63
N SER A 337 9.81 -18.25 -7.91
CA SER A 337 10.09 -18.53 -6.50
C SER A 337 9.18 -17.69 -5.60
N PRO A 338 8.27 -18.29 -4.82
CA PRO A 338 7.45 -17.54 -3.85
C PRO A 338 8.29 -16.74 -2.85
N LYS A 339 9.51 -17.22 -2.55
CA LYS A 339 10.46 -16.50 -1.68
C LYS A 339 10.87 -15.15 -2.25
N LEU A 340 11.06 -15.07 -3.57
CA LEU A 340 11.48 -13.84 -4.25
C LEU A 340 10.35 -12.82 -4.27
N VAL A 341 9.12 -13.25 -4.61
CA VAL A 341 7.93 -12.38 -4.57
C VAL A 341 7.71 -11.83 -3.17
N ASN A 342 7.79 -12.69 -2.15
CA ASN A 342 7.65 -12.28 -0.75
C ASN A 342 8.78 -11.32 -0.31
N PHE A 343 9.99 -11.48 -0.82
CA PHE A 343 11.10 -10.58 -0.55
C PHE A 343 10.85 -9.18 -1.15
N ILE A 344 10.41 -9.09 -2.41
CA ILE A 344 10.07 -7.81 -3.05
C ILE A 344 8.90 -7.13 -2.34
N LEU A 345 7.87 -7.89 -1.96
CA LEU A 345 6.75 -7.38 -1.16
C LEU A 345 7.22 -6.83 0.19
N THR A 346 8.13 -7.55 0.86
CA THR A 346 8.75 -7.11 2.11
C THR A 346 9.49 -5.78 1.93
N CYS A 347 10.27 -5.66 0.86
CA CYS A 347 10.93 -4.40 0.51
C CYS A 347 9.92 -3.25 0.34
N GLY A 348 8.80 -3.48 -0.33
CA GLY A 348 7.73 -2.48 -0.42
C GLY A 348 7.18 -2.05 0.95
N THR A 349 6.88 -3.01 1.83
CA THR A 349 6.38 -2.70 3.20
C THR A 349 7.42 -1.96 4.05
N VAL A 350 8.71 -2.26 3.88
CA VAL A 350 9.80 -1.49 4.49
C VAL A 350 9.80 -0.06 3.96
N GLY A 351 9.58 0.15 2.67
CA GLY A 351 9.38 1.48 2.07
C GLY A 351 8.27 2.27 2.76
N THR A 352 7.12 1.63 3.05
CA THR A 352 6.02 2.24 3.81
C THR A 352 6.47 2.70 5.20
N MET A 353 7.16 1.84 5.94
CA MET A 353 7.67 2.15 7.29
C MET A 353 8.68 3.29 7.29
N LEU A 354 9.57 3.33 6.28
CA LEU A 354 10.59 4.36 6.15
C LEU A 354 10.06 5.74 5.76
N THR A 355 8.78 5.86 5.35
CA THR A 355 8.18 7.12 4.86
C THR A 355 8.53 8.32 5.72
N PHE A 356 8.13 8.33 6.99
CA PHE A 356 8.39 9.47 7.88
C PHE A 356 9.77 9.42 8.54
N VAL A 357 10.39 8.24 8.63
CA VAL A 357 11.78 8.10 9.10
C VAL A 357 12.75 8.84 8.19
N VAL A 358 12.52 8.79 6.87
CA VAL A 358 13.34 9.47 5.87
C VAL A 358 12.89 10.91 5.67
N THR A 359 11.59 11.15 5.51
CA THR A 359 11.10 12.48 5.13
C THR A 359 10.99 13.45 6.30
N GLY A 360 10.74 12.99 7.53
CA GLY A 360 10.62 13.85 8.71
C GLY A 360 11.86 14.73 8.94
N PRO A 361 13.08 14.16 9.01
CA PRO A 361 14.32 14.94 9.13
C PRO A 361 14.58 15.86 7.94
N VAL A 362 14.19 15.45 6.72
CA VAL A 362 14.32 16.30 5.53
C VAL A 362 13.44 17.54 5.66
N VAL A 363 12.20 17.38 6.12
CA VAL A 363 11.30 18.52 6.37
C VAL A 363 11.83 19.43 7.47
N GLU A 364 12.44 18.87 8.52
CA GLU A 364 13.01 19.63 9.62
C GLU A 364 14.12 20.58 9.18
N HIS A 365 15.01 20.12 8.31
CA HIS A 365 16.19 20.88 7.90
C HIS A 365 15.99 21.70 6.63
N PHE A 366 15.13 21.24 5.71
CA PHE A 366 15.02 21.78 4.35
C PHE A 366 13.59 22.14 3.93
N GLY A 367 12.59 21.94 4.81
CA GLY A 367 11.19 22.26 4.54
C GLY A 367 10.42 21.20 3.74
N VAL A 368 9.12 21.43 3.55
CA VAL A 368 8.20 20.44 2.96
C VAL A 368 8.50 20.16 1.49
N GLN A 369 8.84 21.21 0.71
CA GLN A 369 9.21 21.06 -0.69
C GLN A 369 10.40 20.09 -0.88
N ALA A 370 11.37 20.07 0.05
CA ALA A 370 12.50 19.16 0.00
C ALA A 370 12.10 17.68 0.16
N ALA A 371 11.03 17.38 0.92
CA ALA A 371 10.48 16.04 1.00
C ALA A 371 9.84 15.60 -0.33
N LEU A 372 9.18 16.52 -1.06
CA LEU A 372 8.67 16.23 -2.40
C LEU A 372 9.80 16.01 -3.41
N ILE A 373 10.86 16.81 -3.34
CA ILE A 373 12.07 16.61 -4.16
C ILE A 373 12.71 15.26 -3.84
N THR A 374 12.77 14.87 -2.56
CA THR A 374 13.24 13.54 -2.14
C THR A 374 12.40 12.43 -2.76
N ALA A 375 11.06 12.56 -2.75
CA ALA A 375 10.18 11.63 -3.44
C ALA A 375 10.45 11.56 -4.95
N ASN A 376 10.72 12.69 -5.59
CA ASN A 376 11.06 12.74 -7.02
C ASN A 376 12.39 12.03 -7.33
N ILE A 377 13.42 12.23 -6.50
CA ILE A 377 14.70 11.52 -6.60
C ILE A 377 14.51 10.01 -6.42
N LEU A 378 13.62 9.58 -5.52
CA LEU A 378 13.29 8.16 -5.35
C LEU A 378 12.61 7.60 -6.60
N TYR A 379 11.67 8.32 -7.22
CA TYR A 379 11.08 7.92 -8.51
C TYR A 379 12.12 7.85 -9.63
N PHE A 380 13.03 8.83 -9.70
CA PHE A 380 14.15 8.79 -10.64
C PHE A 380 15.05 7.56 -10.40
N THR A 381 15.28 7.19 -9.13
CA THR A 381 16.03 5.98 -8.77
C THR A 381 15.32 4.72 -9.25
N VAL A 382 13.99 4.65 -9.13
CA VAL A 382 13.17 3.55 -9.70
C VAL A 382 13.40 3.47 -11.21
N PHE A 383 13.29 4.60 -11.92
CA PHE A 383 13.56 4.67 -13.35
C PHE A 383 14.98 4.16 -13.69
N ALA A 384 16.00 4.66 -13.00
CA ALA A 384 17.40 4.26 -13.22
C ALA A 384 17.63 2.78 -12.96
N CYS A 385 17.14 2.24 -11.84
CA CYS A 385 17.22 0.81 -11.52
C CYS A 385 16.56 -0.06 -12.58
N CYS A 386 15.36 0.33 -13.04
CA CYS A 386 14.63 -0.40 -14.07
C CYS A 386 15.31 -0.26 -15.45
N PHE A 387 15.82 0.91 -15.79
CA PHE A 387 16.54 1.12 -17.05
C PHE A 387 17.81 0.26 -17.11
N LEU A 388 18.61 0.27 -16.04
CA LEU A 388 19.80 -0.56 -15.90
C LEU A 388 19.46 -2.05 -15.98
N LEU A 389 18.38 -2.48 -15.32
CA LEU A 389 17.94 -3.86 -15.36
C LEU A 389 17.67 -4.33 -16.81
N GLY A 390 17.21 -3.44 -17.68
CA GLY A 390 16.97 -3.72 -19.11
C GLY A 390 18.22 -4.18 -19.89
N PHE A 391 19.43 -3.82 -19.45
CA PHE A 391 20.69 -4.27 -20.04
C PHE A 391 21.15 -5.63 -19.50
N PHE A 392 20.72 -6.01 -18.29
CA PHE A 392 21.16 -7.22 -17.59
C PHE A 392 20.06 -8.30 -17.50
N THR A 393 18.88 -8.09 -18.11
CA THR A 393 17.75 -9.00 -17.93
C THR A 393 17.93 -10.31 -18.71
N LYS A 394 18.00 -11.43 -17.98
CA LYS A 394 17.98 -12.80 -18.55
C LYS A 394 16.64 -13.18 -19.21
N HIS A 395 15.57 -12.40 -19.00
CA HIS A 395 14.24 -12.69 -19.58
C HIS A 395 14.26 -12.71 -21.13
N ARG A 396 15.12 -11.90 -21.77
CA ARG A 396 15.32 -11.98 -23.23
C ARG A 396 15.97 -13.29 -23.67
N VAL A 397 16.85 -13.87 -22.85
CA VAL A 397 17.56 -15.12 -23.16
C VAL A 397 16.62 -16.33 -22.99
N LEU A 398 15.73 -16.31 -22.02
CA LEU A 398 14.78 -17.40 -21.77
C LEU A 398 13.63 -17.45 -22.79
N ASN A 399 13.04 -16.31 -23.17
CA ASN A 399 11.98 -16.29 -24.19
C ASN A 399 12.47 -16.68 -25.60
N LEU A 400 13.74 -16.44 -25.93
CA LEU A 400 14.34 -16.91 -27.19
C LEU A 400 14.59 -18.43 -27.20
N SER A 401 14.70 -19.07 -26.03
CA SER A 401 14.89 -20.53 -25.92
C SER A 401 13.59 -21.34 -25.99
N GLN A 402 12.43 -20.70 -25.80
CA GLN A 402 11.11 -21.33 -25.91
C GLN A 402 10.46 -21.16 -27.29
N SER A 403 11.08 -20.40 -28.19
CA SER A 403 10.60 -20.16 -29.55
C SER A 403 11.37 -20.94 -30.64
N HIS A 404 12.18 -21.93 -30.25
CA HIS A 404 12.91 -22.80 -31.17
C HIS A 404 12.57 -24.26 -30.97
#